data_AF-A0A150PHY4-F1
#
_entry.id   AF-A0A150PHY4-F1
#
_cell.length_a   1.000
_cell.length_b   1.000
_cell.length_c   1.000
_cell.angle_alpha   90.00
_cell.angle_beta   90.00
_cell.angle_gamma   90.00
#
_symmetry.space_group_name_H-M   'P 1'
#
loop_
_entity.id
_entity.type
_entity.pdbx_description
1 polymer ?
#
loop_
_entity_poly.entity_id
_entity_poly.type
_entity_poly.pdbx_seq_one_letter_code
_entity_poly.pdbx_strand_id
1 'polypeptide(L)'
;MSFLAPYHVVCSDRMIDLVRPPAGFVVPYGINFSIPRSALGPDLVLNPEDERLHSATVTRHELTFDLAPDERPCATWIAHEIESAFGSEPMPPEVGTTLVPDVVVGMRDATLYDCLFTMDRQWVEPSPPERGAVVTLDPSSLTERFIAVLTVLRAHHQIGMIFALPGLLQEMPEPYRKSPAVCWSASTDGFLHKDKMLAELANMRPHDGSPKTVRAMAAKRELEALVASWDGHGEPPAAMVGWASRFLASWPLESVLEASS
;
A
#
# COMPACT_ATOMS: atom_id res chain seq x y z
N MET A 1 14.88 -6.09 -25.95
CA MET A 1 15.73 -6.76 -26.95
C MET A 1 16.87 -7.43 -26.23
N SER A 2 16.85 -8.76 -26.14
CA SER A 2 17.87 -9.58 -25.46
C SER A 2 18.46 -10.55 -26.49
N PHE A 3 19.79 -10.65 -26.56
CA PHE A 3 20.48 -11.53 -27.51
C PHE A 3 20.92 -12.81 -26.81
N LEU A 4 20.42 -13.95 -27.28
CA LEU A 4 20.99 -15.27 -26.99
C LEU A 4 21.48 -15.83 -28.34
N ALA A 5 22.71 -15.50 -28.74
CA ALA A 5 23.25 -16.01 -30.00
C ALA A 5 23.11 -17.55 -30.05
N PRO A 6 22.51 -18.13 -31.10
CA PRO A 6 22.22 -17.56 -32.43
C PRO A 6 20.80 -16.98 -32.65
N TYR A 7 19.97 -16.87 -31.62
CA TYR A 7 18.55 -16.51 -31.74
C TYR A 7 18.24 -15.06 -31.37
N HIS A 8 17.23 -14.49 -32.05
CA HIS A 8 16.60 -13.23 -31.66
C HIS A 8 15.15 -13.47 -31.20
N VAL A 9 14.64 -12.54 -30.39
CA VAL A 9 13.28 -12.60 -29.85
C VAL A 9 12.62 -11.23 -29.97
N VAL A 10 11.40 -11.21 -30.49
CA VAL A 10 10.54 -10.01 -30.56
C VAL A 10 9.40 -10.19 -29.58
N CYS A 11 9.18 -9.19 -28.73
CA CYS A 11 8.09 -9.16 -27.76
C CYS A 11 7.36 -7.81 -27.85
N SER A 12 6.07 -7.84 -27.51
CA SER A 12 5.28 -6.65 -27.21
C SER A 12 5.51 -6.27 -25.76
N ASP A 13 5.72 -4.98 -25.54
CA ASP A 13 5.71 -4.33 -24.23
C ASP A 13 4.48 -3.43 -24.21
N ARG A 14 3.50 -3.75 -23.36
CA ARG A 14 2.27 -2.98 -23.26
C ARG A 14 1.77 -2.85 -21.84
N MET A 15 1.07 -1.75 -21.62
CA MET A 15 0.24 -1.56 -20.44
C MET A 15 -1.10 -2.24 -20.68
N ILE A 16 -1.45 -3.20 -19.83
CA ILE A 16 -2.75 -3.87 -19.85
C ILE A 16 -3.59 -3.42 -18.65
N ASP A 17 -4.89 -3.29 -18.86
CA ASP A 17 -5.85 -3.00 -17.81
C ASP A 17 -6.46 -4.31 -17.30
N LEU A 18 -6.17 -4.65 -16.06
CA LEU A 18 -6.72 -5.83 -15.38
C LEU A 18 -7.89 -5.38 -14.49
N VAL A 19 -9.08 -5.90 -14.77
CA VAL A 19 -10.25 -5.71 -13.90
C VAL A 19 -10.24 -6.79 -12.83
N ARG A 20 -10.08 -6.40 -11.57
CA ARG A 20 -10.06 -7.32 -10.43
C ARG A 20 -10.71 -6.71 -9.19
N PRO A 21 -11.13 -7.53 -8.21
CA PRO A 21 -11.60 -7.01 -6.94
C PRO A 21 -10.51 -6.17 -6.23
N PRO A 22 -10.88 -5.07 -5.56
CA PRO A 22 -9.94 -4.30 -4.76
C PRO A 22 -9.30 -5.16 -3.65
N ALA A 23 -7.99 -5.04 -3.47
CA ALA A 23 -7.26 -5.71 -2.38
C ALA A 23 -7.46 -5.01 -1.03
N GLY A 24 -7.92 -3.77 -1.06
CA GLY A 24 -8.17 -2.95 0.11
C GLY A 24 -8.80 -1.63 -0.26
N PHE A 25 -8.97 -0.77 0.73
CA PHE A 25 -9.52 0.56 0.54
C PHE A 25 -8.83 1.58 1.43
N VAL A 26 -8.88 2.84 1.01
CA VAL A 26 -8.34 3.98 1.74
C VAL A 26 -9.47 4.92 2.13
N VAL A 27 -9.45 5.40 3.37
CA VAL A 27 -10.41 6.39 3.88
C VAL A 27 -9.66 7.66 4.27
N PRO A 28 -9.90 8.80 3.60
CA PRO A 28 -9.40 10.10 4.05
C PRO A 28 -10.24 10.59 5.23
N TYR A 29 -9.72 10.45 6.45
CA TYR A 29 -10.39 10.85 7.69
C TYR A 29 -9.46 11.71 8.56
N GLY A 30 -9.04 12.85 8.02
CA GLY A 30 -8.00 13.72 8.60
C GLY A 30 -6.57 13.16 8.49
N ILE A 31 -6.44 11.83 8.42
CA ILE A 31 -5.31 11.08 7.85
C ILE A 31 -5.88 10.02 6.90
N ASN A 32 -5.05 9.50 6.01
CA ASN A 32 -5.41 8.39 5.13
C ASN A 32 -5.27 7.06 5.89
N PHE A 33 -6.40 6.46 6.25
CA PHE A 33 -6.40 5.08 6.74
C PHE A 33 -6.33 4.12 5.56
N SER A 34 -5.33 3.25 5.53
CA SER A 34 -5.21 2.15 4.56
C SER A 34 -5.65 0.85 5.22
N ILE A 35 -6.68 0.22 4.65
CA ILE A 35 -7.31 -1.00 5.14
C ILE A 35 -7.08 -2.13 4.12
N PRO A 36 -6.17 -3.08 4.40
CA PRO A 36 -5.80 -4.14 3.45
C PRO A 36 -6.79 -5.32 3.52
N ARG A 37 -8.09 -5.04 3.40
CA ARG A 37 -9.15 -6.05 3.30
C ARG A 37 -10.32 -5.51 2.49
N SER A 38 -11.19 -6.42 2.04
CA SER A 38 -12.42 -6.05 1.37
C SER A 38 -13.31 -5.17 2.25
N ALA A 39 -13.85 -4.12 1.64
CA ALA A 39 -14.87 -3.24 2.22
C ALA A 39 -16.26 -3.88 2.28
N LEU A 40 -16.47 -5.03 1.62
CA LEU A 40 -17.75 -5.78 1.62
C LEU A 40 -18.03 -6.50 2.95
N GLY A 41 -17.18 -6.32 3.96
CA GLY A 41 -17.45 -6.85 5.29
C GLY A 41 -18.73 -6.27 5.89
N PRO A 42 -19.51 -7.06 6.65
CA PRO A 42 -20.63 -6.51 7.40
C PRO A 42 -20.09 -5.41 8.32
N ASP A 43 -20.81 -4.31 8.40
CA ASP A 43 -20.56 -3.15 9.26
C ASP A 43 -19.46 -2.16 8.80
N LEU A 44 -18.92 -2.23 7.58
CA LEU A 44 -17.90 -1.27 7.11
C LEU A 44 -18.48 -0.12 6.26
N VAL A 45 -19.35 -0.45 5.30
CA VAL A 45 -19.91 0.48 4.32
C VAL A 45 -21.44 0.51 4.38
N LEU A 46 -22.05 1.64 4.04
CA LEU A 46 -23.50 1.82 3.99
C LEU A 46 -24.14 1.15 2.77
N ASN A 47 -23.44 1.16 1.63
CA ASN A 47 -23.92 0.59 0.38
C ASN A 47 -22.95 -0.49 -0.14
N PRO A 48 -23.19 -1.78 0.16
CA PRO A 48 -22.34 -2.87 -0.32
C PRO A 48 -22.46 -3.11 -1.83
N GLU A 49 -23.47 -2.55 -2.50
CA GLU A 49 -23.70 -2.68 -3.95
C GLU A 49 -22.92 -1.64 -4.78
N ASP A 50 -22.10 -0.79 -4.16
CA ASP A 50 -21.28 0.17 -4.88
C ASP A 50 -20.26 -0.56 -5.78
N GLU A 51 -20.35 -0.34 -7.10
CA GLU A 51 -19.52 -1.00 -8.12
C GLU A 51 -18.01 -0.88 -7.85
N ARG A 52 -17.59 0.23 -7.22
CA ARG A 52 -16.18 0.47 -6.85
C ARG A 52 -15.66 -0.58 -5.87
N LEU A 53 -16.53 -1.21 -5.08
CA LEU A 53 -16.16 -2.24 -4.11
C LEU A 53 -15.93 -3.61 -4.76
N HIS A 54 -16.49 -3.83 -5.94
CA HIS A 54 -16.49 -5.13 -6.63
C HIS A 54 -15.41 -5.22 -7.70
N SER A 55 -15.10 -4.09 -8.33
CA SER A 55 -14.13 -4.05 -9.42
C SER A 55 -13.31 -2.78 -9.38
N ALA A 56 -12.00 -2.95 -9.60
CA ALA A 56 -11.10 -1.85 -9.85
C ALA A 56 -10.10 -2.25 -10.94
N THR A 57 -9.78 -1.28 -11.79
CA THR A 57 -8.83 -1.45 -12.87
C THR A 57 -7.42 -1.24 -12.34
N VAL A 58 -6.57 -2.24 -12.51
CA VAL A 58 -5.12 -2.09 -12.31
C VAL A 58 -4.43 -2.13 -13.65
N THR A 59 -3.79 -1.03 -14.00
CA THR A 59 -2.90 -0.99 -15.15
C THR A 59 -1.58 -1.67 -14.78
N ARG A 60 -1.22 -2.72 -15.51
CA ARG A 60 -0.01 -3.51 -15.32
C ARG A 60 0.84 -3.45 -16.58
N HIS A 61 2.15 -3.41 -16.39
CA HIS A 61 3.14 -3.62 -17.44
C HIS A 61 3.24 -5.13 -17.74
N GLU A 62 2.98 -5.51 -18.99
CA GLU A 62 3.07 -6.90 -19.46
C GLU A 62 3.98 -6.99 -20.68
N LEU A 63 4.91 -7.95 -20.62
CA LEU A 63 5.73 -8.37 -21.74
C LEU A 63 5.18 -9.69 -22.28
N THR A 64 4.94 -9.75 -23.59
CA THR A 64 4.33 -10.92 -24.23
C THR A 64 4.89 -11.15 -25.63
N PHE A 65 4.96 -12.41 -26.06
CA PHE A 65 5.31 -12.76 -27.44
C PHE A 65 4.12 -12.66 -28.41
N ASP A 66 2.91 -12.51 -27.87
CA ASP A 66 1.70 -12.38 -28.69
C ASP A 66 1.56 -10.95 -29.23
N LEU A 67 2.13 -10.72 -30.40
CA LEU A 67 2.06 -9.44 -31.08
C LEU A 67 0.64 -9.15 -31.58
N ALA A 68 0.14 -7.97 -31.22
CA ALA A 68 -1.13 -7.45 -31.73
C ALA A 68 -1.05 -7.26 -33.26
N PRO A 69 -2.19 -7.32 -33.98
CA PRO A 69 -2.19 -7.24 -35.45
C PRO A 69 -1.48 -6.01 -36.03
N ASP A 70 -1.53 -4.89 -35.33
CA ASP A 70 -0.90 -3.61 -35.66
C ASP A 70 0.60 -3.57 -35.32
N GLU A 71 1.06 -4.38 -34.36
CA GLU A 71 2.48 -4.51 -34.00
C GLU A 71 3.23 -5.41 -35.00
N ARG A 72 2.55 -6.38 -35.61
CA ARG A 72 3.15 -7.38 -36.50
C ARG A 72 3.97 -6.80 -37.66
N PRO A 73 3.52 -5.76 -38.40
CA PRO A 73 4.32 -5.19 -39.48
C PRO A 73 5.63 -4.58 -38.99
N CYS A 74 5.59 -3.87 -37.86
CA CYS A 74 6.77 -3.27 -37.25
C CYS A 74 7.74 -4.35 -36.73
N ALA A 75 7.21 -5.34 -36.01
CA ALA A 75 7.97 -6.47 -35.51
C ALA A 75 8.66 -7.27 -36.64
N THR A 76 7.95 -7.50 -37.75
CA THR A 76 8.49 -8.18 -38.93
C THR A 76 9.63 -7.37 -39.56
N TRP A 77 9.46 -6.05 -39.66
CA TRP A 77 10.51 -5.16 -40.18
C TRP A 77 11.76 -5.19 -39.30
N ILE A 78 11.59 -5.11 -37.97
CA ILE A 78 12.70 -5.19 -37.01
C ILE A 78 13.40 -6.55 -37.09
N ALA A 79 12.66 -7.66 -37.16
CA ALA A 79 13.22 -9.01 -37.28
C ALA A 79 14.09 -9.13 -38.54
N HIS A 80 13.62 -8.63 -39.67
CA HIS A 80 14.37 -8.64 -40.92
C HIS A 80 15.69 -7.84 -40.84
N GLU A 81 15.67 -6.67 -40.21
CA GLU A 81 16.89 -5.87 -39.99
C GLU A 81 17.91 -6.62 -39.11
N ILE A 82 17.43 -7.32 -38.07
CA ILE A 82 18.26 -8.11 -37.17
C ILE A 82 18.87 -9.32 -37.90
N GLU A 83 18.06 -10.07 -38.63
CA GLU A 83 18.50 -11.20 -39.46
C GLU A 83 19.58 -10.77 -40.46
N SER A 84 19.36 -9.64 -41.14
CA SER A 84 20.30 -9.07 -42.11
C SER A 84 21.62 -8.63 -41.47
N ALA A 85 21.57 -7.97 -40.30
CA ALA A 85 22.75 -7.41 -39.65
C ALA A 85 23.57 -8.47 -38.88
N PHE A 86 22.92 -9.47 -38.31
CA PHE A 86 23.54 -10.38 -37.33
C PHE A 86 23.47 -11.86 -37.72
N GLY A 87 22.75 -12.22 -38.80
CA GLY A 87 22.61 -13.62 -39.24
C GLY A 87 21.88 -14.51 -38.24
N SER A 88 21.09 -13.91 -37.34
CA SER A 88 20.37 -14.60 -36.26
C SER A 88 18.95 -14.96 -36.68
N GLU A 89 18.49 -16.17 -36.41
CA GLU A 89 17.12 -16.61 -36.72
C GLU A 89 16.12 -16.34 -35.56
N PRO A 90 14.81 -16.26 -35.83
CA PRO A 90 13.81 -16.14 -34.77
C PRO A 90 13.87 -17.36 -33.86
N MET A 91 13.82 -17.15 -32.54
CA MET A 91 13.83 -18.25 -31.58
C MET A 91 12.61 -19.16 -31.78
N PRO A 92 12.81 -20.47 -32.03
CA PRO A 92 11.70 -21.41 -32.09
C PRO A 92 11.01 -21.55 -30.72
N PRO A 93 9.68 -21.74 -30.67
CA PRO A 93 8.94 -21.94 -29.42
C PRO A 93 9.50 -23.10 -28.58
N GLU A 94 9.99 -24.16 -29.23
CA GLU A 94 10.56 -25.34 -28.57
C GLU A 94 11.85 -24.99 -27.79
N VAL A 95 12.64 -24.06 -28.32
CA VAL A 95 13.84 -23.55 -27.64
C VAL A 95 13.42 -22.67 -26.47
N GLY A 96 12.52 -21.70 -26.68
CA GLY A 96 12.08 -20.80 -25.60
C GLY A 96 11.34 -21.47 -24.45
N THR A 97 10.62 -22.57 -24.72
CA THR A 97 9.89 -23.37 -23.70
C THR A 97 10.75 -24.42 -23.01
N THR A 98 12.04 -24.54 -23.39
CA THR A 98 12.96 -25.45 -22.73
C THR A 98 13.15 -25.04 -21.26
N LEU A 99 12.99 -26.01 -20.36
CA LEU A 99 13.22 -25.82 -18.92
C LEU A 99 14.70 -25.52 -18.65
N VAL A 100 14.95 -24.50 -17.85
CA VAL A 100 16.29 -24.11 -17.42
C VAL A 100 16.57 -24.77 -16.07
N PRO A 101 17.51 -25.74 -15.98
CA PRO A 101 17.92 -26.30 -14.71
C PRO A 101 18.70 -25.27 -13.90
N ASP A 102 18.58 -25.32 -12.58
CA ASP A 102 19.35 -24.51 -11.61
C ASP A 102 19.18 -22.98 -11.74
N VAL A 103 17.97 -22.51 -12.02
CA VAL A 103 17.64 -21.09 -11.79
C VAL A 103 17.62 -20.83 -10.29
N VAL A 104 18.63 -20.09 -9.81
CA VAL A 104 18.76 -19.75 -8.39
C VAL A 104 17.57 -18.86 -8.01
N VAL A 105 16.74 -19.37 -7.10
CA VAL A 105 15.58 -18.76 -6.42
C VAL A 105 14.19 -19.06 -7.04
N GLY A 106 13.44 -19.95 -6.37
CA GLY A 106 11.99 -19.83 -6.20
C GLY A 106 11.06 -20.50 -7.23
N MET A 107 11.47 -20.67 -8.48
CA MET A 107 10.62 -21.30 -9.52
C MET A 107 11.11 -22.71 -9.84
N ARG A 108 10.38 -23.74 -9.41
CA ARG A 108 10.48 -25.06 -10.04
C ARG A 108 9.84 -24.95 -11.42
N ASP A 109 10.52 -25.46 -12.45
CA ASP A 109 10.05 -25.52 -13.85
C ASP A 109 10.05 -24.19 -14.63
N ALA A 110 11.04 -23.31 -14.42
CA ALA A 110 11.20 -22.10 -15.23
C ALA A 110 11.72 -22.40 -16.65
N THR A 111 11.18 -21.72 -17.66
CA THR A 111 11.57 -21.83 -19.07
C THR A 111 12.60 -20.77 -19.48
N LEU A 112 13.24 -20.93 -20.64
CA LEU A 112 14.11 -19.90 -21.23
C LEU A 112 13.39 -18.58 -21.45
N TYR A 113 12.10 -18.61 -21.81
CA TYR A 113 11.27 -17.41 -21.92
C TYR A 113 11.10 -16.69 -20.58
N ASP A 114 10.84 -17.40 -19.49
CA ASP A 114 10.72 -16.81 -18.14
C ASP A 114 12.01 -16.09 -17.74
N CYS A 115 13.16 -16.66 -18.12
CA CYS A 115 14.47 -16.08 -17.84
C CYS A 115 14.79 -14.85 -18.70
N LEU A 116 14.20 -14.71 -19.89
CA LEU A 116 14.46 -13.59 -20.81
C LEU A 116 13.66 -12.33 -20.49
N PHE A 117 12.55 -12.45 -19.74
CA PHE A 117 11.66 -11.35 -19.39
C PHE A 117 12.00 -10.63 -18.08
N THR A 118 13.11 -10.95 -17.42
CA THR A 118 13.59 -10.20 -16.25
C THR A 118 14.20 -8.86 -16.70
N MET A 119 13.34 -7.90 -17.05
CA MET A 119 13.72 -6.56 -17.55
C MET A 119 14.35 -5.65 -16.49
N ASP A 120 14.37 -6.06 -15.23
CA ASP A 120 15.17 -5.40 -14.21
C ASP A 120 16.33 -6.32 -13.83
N ARG A 121 17.57 -5.82 -13.91
CA ARG A 121 18.80 -6.53 -13.49
C ARG A 121 18.87 -6.79 -11.97
N GLN A 122 17.73 -6.96 -11.32
CA GLN A 122 17.61 -7.47 -9.96
C GLN A 122 17.04 -8.88 -10.08
N TRP A 123 17.82 -9.86 -9.61
CA TRP A 123 17.30 -11.19 -9.32
C TRP A 123 16.07 -11.02 -8.43
N VAL A 124 15.00 -11.70 -8.79
CA VAL A 124 13.67 -11.62 -8.18
C VAL A 124 13.81 -11.70 -6.66
N GLU A 125 13.72 -10.56 -5.98
CA GLU A 125 13.01 -10.55 -4.70
C GLU A 125 11.59 -11.01 -5.05
N PRO A 126 11.00 -11.97 -4.29
CA PRO A 126 9.65 -12.45 -4.55
C PRO A 126 8.78 -11.24 -4.80
N SER A 127 8.11 -11.22 -5.96
CA SER A 127 7.32 -10.08 -6.44
C SER A 127 6.73 -9.35 -5.25
N PRO A 128 7.08 -8.07 -4.99
CA PRO A 128 6.50 -7.35 -3.87
C PRO A 128 4.99 -7.60 -3.96
N PRO A 129 4.35 -8.04 -2.86
CA PRO A 129 3.01 -8.64 -2.90
C PRO A 129 2.15 -7.79 -3.80
N GLU A 130 1.59 -8.41 -4.86
CA GLU A 130 0.92 -7.70 -5.94
C GLU A 130 0.04 -6.62 -5.31
N ARG A 131 0.38 -5.34 -5.53
CA ARG A 131 -0.42 -4.23 -5.02
C ARG A 131 -1.73 -4.28 -5.81
N GLY A 132 -2.72 -4.97 -5.27
CA GLY A 132 -4.07 -4.94 -5.80
C GLY A 132 -4.59 -3.51 -5.80
N ALA A 133 -5.59 -3.24 -6.62
CA ALA A 133 -6.22 -1.92 -6.62
C ALA A 133 -6.70 -1.58 -5.22
N VAL A 134 -6.47 -0.32 -4.83
CA VAL A 134 -6.98 0.25 -3.59
C VAL A 134 -8.00 1.31 -3.97
N VAL A 135 -9.18 1.23 -3.38
CA VAL A 135 -10.28 2.16 -3.67
C VAL A 135 -10.34 3.21 -2.58
N THR A 136 -10.47 4.47 -2.96
CA THR A 136 -10.71 5.54 -2.00
C THR A 136 -12.20 5.64 -1.70
N LEU A 137 -12.57 5.49 -0.43
CA LEU A 137 -13.94 5.63 0.05
C LEU A 137 -14.10 6.92 0.85
N ASP A 138 -15.17 7.65 0.57
CA ASP A 138 -15.50 8.85 1.33
C ASP A 138 -16.03 8.45 2.72
N PRO A 139 -15.69 9.17 3.81
CA PRO A 139 -16.21 8.87 5.14
C PRO A 139 -17.75 8.81 5.21
N SER A 140 -18.47 9.57 4.38
CA SER A 140 -19.95 9.52 4.32
C SER A 140 -20.50 8.20 3.78
N SER A 141 -19.67 7.36 3.14
CA SER A 141 -20.05 6.02 2.66
C SER A 141 -19.89 4.93 3.72
N LEU A 142 -19.36 5.27 4.90
CA LEU A 142 -19.05 4.33 5.97
C LEU A 142 -20.16 4.26 7.00
N THR A 143 -20.26 3.13 7.71
CA THR A 143 -21.17 2.99 8.84
C THR A 143 -20.75 3.87 10.01
N GLU A 144 -21.70 4.24 10.87
CA GLU A 144 -21.41 4.98 12.11
C GLU A 144 -20.43 4.24 13.01
N ARG A 145 -20.59 2.91 13.10
CA ARG A 145 -19.66 2.03 13.82
C ARG A 145 -18.23 2.20 13.33
N PHE A 146 -18.03 2.13 12.01
CA PHE A 146 -16.69 2.18 11.45
C PHE A 146 -16.09 3.58 11.58
N ILE A 147 -16.90 4.63 11.44
CA ILE A 147 -16.51 6.01 11.78
C ILE A 147 -16.06 6.13 13.24
N ALA A 148 -16.76 5.49 14.18
CA ALA A 148 -16.37 5.49 15.59
C ALA A 148 -14.98 4.84 15.81
N VAL A 149 -14.71 3.73 15.14
CA VAL A 149 -13.39 3.07 15.14
C VAL A 149 -12.30 4.00 14.59
N LEU A 150 -12.51 4.58 13.40
CA LEU A 150 -11.55 5.48 12.78
C LEU A 150 -11.29 6.73 13.63
N THR A 151 -12.32 7.23 14.33
CA THR A 151 -12.18 8.38 15.25
C THR A 151 -11.23 8.07 16.39
N VAL A 152 -11.38 6.91 17.04
CA VAL A 152 -10.50 6.47 18.13
C VAL A 152 -9.08 6.21 17.62
N LEU A 153 -8.94 5.48 16.50
CA LEU A 153 -7.64 5.22 15.88
C LEU A 153 -6.91 6.50 15.49
N ARG A 154 -7.63 7.51 14.98
CA ARG A 154 -7.05 8.81 14.62
C ARG A 154 -6.53 9.54 15.85
N ALA A 155 -7.28 9.56 16.95
CA ALA A 155 -6.82 10.18 18.20
C ALA A 155 -5.57 9.48 18.74
N HIS A 156 -5.55 8.15 18.74
CA HIS A 156 -4.40 7.34 19.13
C HIS A 156 -3.17 7.61 18.24
N HIS A 157 -3.35 7.59 16.92
CA HIS A 157 -2.29 7.90 15.96
C HIS A 157 -1.73 9.31 16.18
N GLN A 158 -2.60 10.30 16.42
CA GLN A 158 -2.17 11.67 16.62
C GLN A 158 -1.36 11.85 17.92
N ILE A 159 -1.69 11.14 19.00
CA ILE A 159 -0.86 11.09 20.21
C ILE A 159 0.51 10.47 19.88
N GLY A 160 0.52 9.33 19.20
CA GLY A 160 1.76 8.65 18.79
C GLY A 160 2.66 9.54 17.94
N MET A 161 2.08 10.26 16.98
CA MET A 161 2.80 11.20 16.12
C MET A 161 3.43 12.35 16.90
N ILE A 162 2.79 12.88 17.95
CA ILE A 162 3.40 13.93 18.77
C ILE A 162 4.72 13.44 19.41
N PHE A 163 4.76 12.17 19.80
CA PHE A 163 5.97 11.58 20.34
C PHE A 163 6.97 11.22 19.24
N ALA A 164 6.57 10.49 18.20
CA ALA A 164 7.49 9.94 17.21
C ALA A 164 8.02 10.95 16.17
N LEU A 165 7.26 11.99 15.85
CA LEU A 165 7.54 12.90 14.74
C LEU A 165 8.91 13.61 14.84
N PRO A 166 9.34 14.15 16.00
CA PRO A 166 10.66 14.79 16.11
C PRO A 166 11.82 13.85 15.77
N GLY A 167 11.77 12.59 16.23
CA GLY A 167 12.79 11.58 15.87
C GLY A 167 12.73 11.20 14.40
N LEU A 168 11.52 10.98 13.87
CA LEU A 168 11.29 10.63 12.46
C LEU A 168 11.81 11.73 11.51
N LEU A 169 11.58 13.00 11.84
CA LEU A 169 12.07 14.14 11.05
C LEU A 169 13.59 14.24 11.03
N GLN A 170 14.26 13.87 12.13
CA GLN A 170 15.72 13.91 12.23
C GLN A 170 16.39 12.85 11.36
N GLU A 171 15.77 11.67 11.22
CA GLU A 171 16.27 10.55 10.41
C GLU A 171 15.93 10.69 8.92
N MET A 172 14.93 11.50 8.56
CA MET A 172 14.54 11.67 7.15
C MET A 172 15.55 12.50 6.34
N PRO A 173 15.84 12.11 5.08
CA PRO A 173 16.65 12.93 4.17
C PRO A 173 15.99 14.29 3.91
N GLU A 174 16.81 15.35 3.73
CA GLU A 174 16.41 16.74 3.49
C GLU A 174 15.19 16.95 2.57
N PRO A 175 15.06 16.29 1.39
CA PRO A 175 13.91 16.48 0.51
C PRO A 175 12.59 15.94 1.09
N TYR A 176 12.64 15.01 2.05
CA TYR A 176 11.47 14.40 2.67
C TYR A 176 11.07 15.05 3.98
N ARG A 177 11.97 15.76 4.68
CA ARG A 177 11.62 16.52 5.91
C ARG A 177 10.54 17.57 5.67
N LYS A 178 10.50 18.14 4.47
CA LYS A 178 9.50 19.12 4.04
C LYS A 178 8.31 18.49 3.31
N SER A 179 8.34 17.19 3.04
CA SER A 179 7.23 16.48 2.41
C SER A 179 6.29 16.00 3.51
N PRO A 180 5.09 16.59 3.63
CA PRO A 180 4.16 16.19 4.67
C PRO A 180 3.79 14.71 4.52
N ALA A 181 3.72 14.20 3.27
CA ALA A 181 3.02 12.97 2.85
C ALA A 181 3.31 11.70 3.68
N VAL A 182 4.51 11.53 4.22
CA VAL A 182 4.88 10.34 5.02
C VAL A 182 4.11 10.28 6.35
N CYS A 183 3.69 11.42 6.89
CA CYS A 183 3.01 11.53 8.19
C CYS A 183 1.48 11.45 8.12
N TRP A 184 0.88 11.28 6.92
CA TRP A 184 -0.58 11.36 6.71
C TRP A 184 -1.24 10.03 6.45
N SER A 185 -0.59 8.91 6.77
CA SER A 185 -1.21 7.60 6.56
C SER A 185 -0.98 6.65 7.72
N ALA A 186 -2.03 5.92 8.09
CA ALA A 186 -1.97 4.83 9.05
C ALA A 186 -2.55 3.57 8.41
N SER A 187 -1.92 2.41 8.65
CA SER A 187 -2.49 1.12 8.26
C SER A 187 -3.24 0.50 9.43
N THR A 188 -4.44 0.00 9.16
CA THR A 188 -5.29 -0.69 10.16
C THR A 188 -6.07 -1.81 9.48
N ASP A 189 -6.41 -2.85 10.21
CA ASP A 189 -7.32 -3.90 9.74
C ASP A 189 -8.81 -3.49 9.88
N GLY A 190 -9.05 -2.28 10.38
CA GLY A 190 -10.39 -1.71 10.56
C GLY A 190 -11.03 -2.04 11.92
N PHE A 191 -10.27 -2.61 12.86
CA PHE A 191 -10.74 -2.92 14.21
C PHE A 191 -9.91 -2.20 15.28
N LEU A 192 -10.52 -2.05 16.46
CA LEU A 192 -9.79 -1.69 17.66
C LEU A 192 -9.32 -2.96 18.35
N HIS A 193 -8.03 -3.00 18.66
CA HIS A 193 -7.40 -4.11 19.38
C HIS A 193 -6.92 -3.60 20.71
N LYS A 194 -7.63 -3.95 21.79
CA LYS A 194 -7.34 -3.47 23.15
C LYS A 194 -5.87 -3.67 23.51
N ASP A 195 -5.36 -4.89 23.36
CA ASP A 195 -3.99 -5.23 23.77
C ASP A 195 -2.94 -4.49 22.94
N LYS A 196 -3.17 -4.37 21.62
CA LYS A 196 -2.29 -3.62 20.72
C LYS A 196 -2.27 -2.14 21.09
N MET A 197 -3.42 -1.53 21.33
CA MET A 197 -3.52 -0.12 21.73
C MET A 197 -2.81 0.12 23.07
N LEU A 198 -3.04 -0.74 24.07
CA LEU A 198 -2.36 -0.63 25.36
C LEU A 198 -0.85 -0.79 25.22
N ALA A 199 -0.37 -1.73 24.41
CA ALA A 199 1.05 -1.91 24.14
C ALA A 199 1.67 -0.68 23.46
N GLU A 200 1.00 -0.13 22.44
CA GLU A 200 1.44 1.07 21.73
C GLU A 200 1.46 2.29 22.65
N LEU A 201 0.40 2.52 23.43
CA LEU A 201 0.37 3.55 24.46
C LEU A 201 1.48 3.33 25.49
N ALA A 202 1.68 2.12 25.97
CA ALA A 202 2.75 1.81 26.92
C ALA A 202 4.15 2.06 26.36
N ASN A 203 4.34 2.06 25.04
CA ASN A 203 5.62 2.34 24.38
C ASN A 203 5.84 3.83 24.06
N MET A 204 4.78 4.65 24.05
CA MET A 204 4.90 6.08 23.81
C MET A 204 5.66 6.78 24.95
N ARG A 205 6.71 7.52 24.60
CA ARG A 205 7.55 8.27 25.54
C ARG A 205 7.68 9.73 25.13
N PRO A 206 7.68 10.66 26.09
CA PRO A 206 7.96 12.06 25.81
C PRO A 206 9.41 12.22 25.34
N HIS A 207 9.61 13.04 24.32
CA HIS A 207 10.95 13.33 23.77
C HIS A 207 11.52 14.62 24.37
N ASP A 208 10.65 15.46 24.96
CA ASP A 208 10.97 16.70 25.66
C ASP A 208 9.93 17.01 26.76
N GLY A 209 10.11 18.13 27.45
CA GLY A 209 9.16 18.67 28.44
C GLY A 209 8.24 19.75 27.88
N SER A 210 8.07 19.85 26.54
CA SER A 210 7.29 20.93 25.94
C SER A 210 5.82 20.88 26.39
N PRO A 211 5.10 22.02 26.41
CA PRO A 211 3.67 22.03 26.74
C PRO A 211 2.84 21.06 25.89
N LYS A 212 3.25 20.86 24.63
CA LYS A 212 2.65 19.90 23.70
C LYS A 212 2.85 18.46 24.15
N THR A 213 4.08 18.07 24.48
CA THR A 213 4.40 16.74 24.99
C THR A 213 3.72 16.46 26.33
N VAL A 214 3.63 17.46 27.21
CA VAL A 214 2.91 17.36 28.49
C VAL A 214 1.41 17.13 28.24
N ARG A 215 0.78 17.87 27.33
CA ARG A 215 -0.64 17.66 26.98
C ARG A 215 -0.87 16.30 26.32
N ALA A 216 0.02 15.87 25.43
CA ALA A 216 -0.04 14.54 24.82
C ALA A 216 0.08 13.43 25.86
N MET A 217 0.92 13.60 26.89
CA MET A 217 1.03 12.66 28.01
C MET A 217 -0.24 12.59 28.85
N ALA A 218 -0.94 13.72 29.06
CA ALA A 218 -2.25 13.71 29.72
C ALA A 218 -3.29 12.96 28.88
N ALA A 219 -3.40 13.30 27.58
CA ALA A 219 -4.31 12.64 26.65
C ALA A 219 -4.05 11.13 26.54
N LYS A 220 -2.76 10.73 26.48
CA LYS A 220 -2.32 9.33 26.51
C LYS A 220 -2.89 8.60 27.73
N ARG A 221 -2.77 9.17 28.94
CA ARG A 221 -3.24 8.56 30.18
C ARG A 221 -4.77 8.41 30.22
N GLU A 222 -5.48 9.42 29.71
CA GLU A 222 -6.94 9.36 29.60
C GLU A 222 -7.38 8.24 28.64
N LEU A 223 -6.76 8.15 27.46
CA LEU A 223 -7.04 7.08 26.51
C LEU A 223 -6.68 5.71 27.07
N GLU A 224 -5.55 5.59 27.76
CA GLU A 224 -5.12 4.34 28.41
C GLU A 224 -6.14 3.86 29.44
N ALA A 225 -6.70 4.76 30.25
CA ALA A 225 -7.76 4.43 31.19
C ALA A 225 -9.07 3.99 30.49
N LEU A 226 -9.45 4.68 29.41
CA LEU A 226 -10.62 4.32 28.60
C LEU A 226 -10.46 2.94 27.95
N VAL A 227 -9.29 2.64 27.37
CA VAL A 227 -8.99 1.34 26.76
C VAL A 227 -8.90 0.24 27.82
N ALA A 228 -8.31 0.52 28.99
CA ALA A 228 -8.21 -0.45 30.08
C ALA A 228 -9.59 -0.90 30.60
N SER A 229 -10.54 0.04 30.68
CA SER A 229 -11.91 -0.20 31.15
C SER A 229 -12.84 -0.84 30.11
N TRP A 230 -12.50 -0.79 28.83
CA TRP A 230 -13.21 -1.49 27.77
C TRP A 230 -12.94 -2.99 27.84
N ASP A 231 -13.93 -3.84 27.57
CA ASP A 231 -13.77 -5.31 27.57
C ASP A 231 -12.87 -5.83 26.43
N GLY A 232 -12.61 -4.99 25.41
CA GLY A 232 -11.78 -5.34 24.25
C GLY A 232 -12.54 -6.09 23.16
N HIS A 233 -13.86 -6.19 23.27
CA HIS A 233 -14.71 -6.84 22.28
C HIS A 233 -15.72 -5.85 21.68
N GLY A 234 -15.99 -6.02 20.39
CA GLY A 234 -17.00 -5.24 19.69
C GLY A 234 -16.60 -3.80 19.42
N GLU A 235 -17.57 -2.90 19.55
CA GLU A 235 -17.46 -1.49 19.18
C GLU A 235 -16.80 -0.66 20.28
N PRO A 236 -16.09 0.44 19.94
CA PRO A 236 -15.57 1.35 20.95
C PRO A 236 -16.71 1.89 21.83
N PRO A 237 -16.54 1.91 23.16
CA PRO A 237 -17.51 2.53 24.06
C PRO A 237 -17.74 4.00 23.71
N ALA A 238 -18.99 4.47 23.82
CA ALA A 238 -19.36 5.86 23.51
C ALA A 238 -18.51 6.90 24.27
N ALA A 239 -18.07 6.58 25.48
CA ALA A 239 -17.15 7.41 26.26
C ALA A 239 -15.78 7.60 25.57
N MET A 240 -15.25 6.54 24.96
CA MET A 240 -13.99 6.55 24.22
C MET A 240 -14.12 7.34 22.93
N VAL A 241 -15.21 7.15 22.19
CA VAL A 241 -15.51 7.90 20.96
C VAL A 241 -15.71 9.38 21.30
N GLY A 242 -16.51 9.70 22.31
CA GLY A 242 -16.76 11.08 22.74
C GLY A 242 -15.49 11.78 23.22
N TRP A 243 -14.60 11.07 23.92
CA TRP A 243 -13.28 11.58 24.29
C TRP A 243 -12.44 11.87 23.04
N ALA A 244 -12.34 10.92 22.10
CA ALA A 244 -11.53 11.06 20.89
C ALA A 244 -12.00 12.24 20.03
N SER A 245 -13.31 12.40 19.85
CA SER A 245 -13.88 13.54 19.12
C SER A 245 -13.52 14.88 19.75
N ARG A 246 -13.62 15.01 21.09
CA ARG A 246 -13.23 16.24 21.80
C ARG A 246 -11.73 16.51 21.69
N PHE A 247 -10.91 15.47 21.84
CA PHE A 247 -9.45 15.59 21.70
C PHE A 247 -9.09 16.14 20.32
N LEU A 248 -9.61 15.52 19.26
CA LEU A 248 -9.36 15.91 17.87
C LEU A 248 -9.86 17.32 17.54
N ALA A 249 -11.03 17.71 18.06
CA ALA A 249 -11.55 19.06 17.88
C ALA A 249 -10.69 20.12 18.60
N SER A 250 -10.14 19.77 19.77
CA SER A 250 -9.33 20.66 20.60
C SER A 250 -7.85 20.78 20.19
N TRP A 251 -7.41 19.92 19.26
CA TRP A 251 -6.02 19.82 18.82
C TRP A 251 -5.99 19.35 17.35
N PRO A 252 -6.19 20.25 16.38
CA PRO A 252 -6.17 19.87 14.96
C PRO A 252 -4.76 19.47 14.52
N LEU A 253 -4.66 18.61 13.51
CA LEU A 253 -3.39 18.06 13.03
C LEU A 253 -2.40 19.14 12.55
N GLU A 254 -2.89 20.27 12.04
CA GLU A 254 -2.09 21.45 11.65
C GLU A 254 -1.29 22.03 12.83
N SER A 255 -1.86 22.02 14.03
CA SER A 255 -1.17 22.46 15.26
C SER A 255 -0.02 21.53 15.67
N VAL A 256 0.01 20.29 15.16
CA VAL A 256 1.14 19.38 15.34
C VAL A 256 2.33 19.80 14.46
N LEU A 257 2.08 20.43 13.31
CA LEU A 257 3.09 20.77 12.30
C LEU A 257 3.68 22.18 12.49
N GLU A 258 2.85 23.19 12.77
CA GLU A 258 3.31 24.58 12.95
C GLU A 258 4.31 24.73 14.10
N ALA A 259 4.18 23.90 15.13
CA ALA A 259 5.05 23.93 16.31
C ALA A 259 6.37 23.16 16.15
N SER A 260 6.65 22.62 14.96
CA SER A 260 7.88 21.87 14.64
C SER A 260 8.78 22.61 13.63
N SER A 261 8.42 23.85 13.26
CA SER A 261 9.20 24.77 12.41
C SER A 261 9.97 25.80 13.21
#